data_AF-A0A2E4X2Y7-F1
#
_entry.id   AF-A0A2E4X2Y7-F1
#
_cell.length_a   1.000
_cell.length_b   1.000
_cell.length_c   1.000
_cell.angle_alpha   90.00
_cell.angle_beta   90.00
_cell.angle_gamma   90.00
#
_symmetry.space_group_name_H-M   'P 1'
#
loop_
_entity.id
_entity.type
_entity.pdbx_description
1 polymer ?
#
loop_
_entity_poly.entity_id
_entity_poly.type
_entity_poly.pdbx_seq_one_letter_code
_entity_poly.pdbx_strand_id
1 'polypeptide(L)'
;MLPIKIGTREVLFESYEFARGSENLYVFRCFWPSKILPGKSNLFPSGGYDFGGRIKAAIEGRRNVGGTLLALAVANVNTMQEAIDKLHSQANNRITLIE
;
A
#
# COMPACT_ATOMS: atom_id res chain seq x y z
N MET A 1 -4.88 -4.92 -7.21
CA MET A 1 -3.63 -4.64 -6.46
C MET A 1 -2.53 -4.40 -7.46
N LEU A 2 -1.65 -3.45 -7.16
CA LEU A 2 -0.65 -2.92 -8.09
C LEU A 2 0.77 -3.32 -7.63
N PRO A 3 1.47 -4.20 -8.35
CA PRO A 3 2.86 -4.53 -8.04
C PRO A 3 3.80 -3.41 -8.50
N ILE A 4 4.58 -2.86 -7.57
CA ILE A 4 5.64 -1.90 -7.86
C ILE A 4 6.98 -2.52 -7.46
N LYS A 5 7.90 -2.63 -8.42
CA LYS A 5 9.28 -3.00 -8.13
C LYS A 5 10.03 -1.79 -7.57
N ILE A 6 10.59 -1.93 -6.37
CA ILE A 6 11.42 -0.93 -5.68
C ILE A 6 12.74 -1.61 -5.35
N GLY A 7 13.79 -1.27 -6.09
CA GLY A 7 15.08 -1.98 -6.02
C GLY A 7 14.91 -3.47 -6.37
N THR A 8 15.27 -4.34 -5.43
CA THR A 8 15.18 -5.81 -5.59
C THR A 8 13.86 -6.40 -5.12
N ARG A 9 12.98 -5.62 -4.47
CA ARG A 9 11.72 -6.11 -3.90
C ARG A 9 10.52 -5.67 -4.74
N GLU A 10 9.54 -6.56 -4.82
CA GLU A 10 8.20 -6.23 -5.30
C GLU A 10 7.31 -5.86 -4.12
N VAL A 11 6.63 -4.71 -4.22
CA VAL A 11 5.74 -4.18 -3.20
C VAL A 11 4.35 -4.05 -3.79
N LEU A 12 3.37 -4.73 -3.19
CA LEU A 12 1.97 -4.65 -3.63
C LEU A 12 1.29 -3.46 -2.97
N PHE A 13 0.72 -2.57 -3.79
CA PHE A 13 -0.08 -1.45 -3.32
C PHE A 13 -1.58 -1.71 -3.55
N GLU A 14 -2.39 -1.37 -2.56
CA GLU A 14 -3.82 -1.11 -2.72
C GLU A 14 -4.00 0.33 -3.22
N SER A 15 -4.93 0.53 -4.16
CA SER A 15 -5.21 1.82 -4.78
C SER A 15 -6.64 2.27 -4.49
N TYR A 16 -6.82 3.55 -4.17
CA TYR A 16 -8.11 4.22 -3.99
C TYR A 16 -8.13 5.50 -4.80
N GLU A 17 -9.30 5.85 -5.32
CA GLU A 17 -9.53 7.12 -5.97
C GLU A 17 -10.52 7.92 -5.12
N PHE A 18 -10.17 9.16 -4.85
CA PHE A 18 -11.05 10.16 -4.26
C PHE A 18 -11.27 11.25 -5.29
N ALA A 19 -12.53 11.59 -5.53
CA ALA A 19 -12.90 12.73 -6.37
C ALA A 19 -13.55 13.80 -5.49
N ARG A 20 -13.11 15.05 -5.63
CA ARG A 20 -13.79 16.21 -5.04
C ARG A 20 -13.91 17.30 -6.10
N GLY A 21 -15.12 17.50 -6.62
CA GLY A 21 -15.33 18.41 -7.75
C GLY A 21 -14.67 17.85 -9.01
N SER A 22 -13.82 18.66 -9.65
CA SER A 22 -13.05 18.26 -10.84
C SER A 22 -11.65 17.71 -10.52
N GLU A 23 -11.29 17.61 -9.24
CA GLU A 23 -9.97 17.13 -8.82
C GLU A 23 -10.02 15.67 -8.38
N ASN A 24 -9.12 14.87 -8.93
CA ASN A 24 -8.91 13.49 -8.54
C ASN A 24 -7.63 13.35 -7.70
N LEU A 25 -7.73 12.56 -6.65
CA LEU A 25 -6.62 12.16 -5.79
C LEU A 25 -6.52 10.64 -5.78
N TYR A 26 -5.38 10.14 -6.23
CA TYR A 26 -5.09 8.71 -6.29
C TYR A 26 -4.21 8.32 -5.10
N VAL A 27 -4.70 7.46 -4.23
CA VAL A 27 -4.00 7.03 -3.01
C VAL A 27 -3.56 5.59 -3.17
N PHE A 28 -2.26 5.35 -3.01
CA PHE A 28 -1.63 4.04 -3.01
C PHE A 28 -1.12 3.73 -1.61
N ARG A 29 -1.49 2.58 -1.06
CA ARG A 29 -1.07 2.20 0.29
C ARG A 29 -0.63 0.74 0.38
N CYS A 30 0.29 0.45 1.29
CA CYS A 30 0.74 -0.90 1.56
C CYS A 30 1.30 -1.04 2.99
N PHE A 31 1.34 -2.26 3.52
CA PHE A 31 2.22 -2.54 4.65
C PHE A 31 3.67 -2.58 4.17
N TRP A 32 4.57 -1.98 4.93
CA TRP A 32 5.98 -1.89 4.57
C TRP A 32 6.64 -3.28 4.69
N PRO A 33 7.23 -3.81 3.59
CA PRO A 33 7.69 -5.20 3.55
C PRO A 33 8.77 -5.58 4.56
N SER A 34 9.55 -4.61 5.09
CA SER A 34 10.60 -4.90 6.08
C SER A 34 10.07 -5.38 7.43
N LYS A 35 8.78 -5.22 7.69
CA LYS A 35 8.11 -5.71 8.91
C LYS A 35 7.18 -6.91 8.63
N ILE A 36 7.33 -7.55 7.47
CA ILE A 36 6.47 -8.66 7.05
C ILE A 36 7.28 -9.95 7.06
N LEU A 37 6.64 -11.03 7.53
CA LEU A 37 7.27 -12.35 7.60
C LEU A 37 7.76 -12.79 6.20
N PRO A 38 8.94 -13.44 6.08
CA PRO A 38 9.42 -13.98 4.83
C PRO A 38 8.36 -14.85 4.13
N GLY A 39 8.17 -14.64 2.82
CA GLY A 39 7.19 -15.39 2.02
C GLY A 39 5.72 -14.97 2.21
N LYS A 40 5.43 -13.93 3.01
CA LYS A 40 4.09 -13.35 3.11
C LYS A 40 3.97 -12.10 2.24
N SER A 41 2.83 -11.98 1.57
CA SER A 41 2.49 -10.79 0.79
C SER A 41 2.17 -9.61 1.71
N ASN A 42 2.46 -8.39 1.26
CA ASN A 42 2.35 -7.17 2.05
C ASN A 42 0.93 -6.59 2.11
N LEU A 43 -0.05 -7.46 2.33
CA LEU A 43 -1.47 -7.17 2.15
C LEU A 43 -2.14 -6.76 3.46
N PHE A 44 -3.22 -6.00 3.32
CA PHE A 44 -4.09 -5.73 4.46
C PHE A 44 -4.92 -6.99 4.77
N PRO A 45 -5.11 -7.32 6.05
CA PRO A 45 -6.01 -8.40 6.43
C PRO A 45 -7.45 -8.01 6.08
N SER A 46 -8.17 -8.92 5.43
CA SER A 46 -9.62 -8.81 5.27
C SER A 46 -10.31 -8.86 6.64
N GLY A 47 -11.30 -7.97 6.85
CA GLY A 47 -12.05 -7.86 8.12
C GLY A 47 -11.37 -6.98 9.19
N GLY A 48 -10.35 -6.19 8.86
CA GLY A 48 -9.66 -5.34 9.85
C GLY A 48 -10.48 -4.16 10.40
N TYR A 49 -11.63 -3.83 9.79
CA TYR A 49 -12.40 -2.63 10.12
C TYR A 49 -13.61 -2.87 11.03
N ASP A 50 -14.17 -4.09 11.08
CA ASP A 50 -15.24 -4.45 12.02
C ASP A 50 -14.70 -5.21 13.25
N PHE A 51 -15.43 -5.16 14.36
CA PHE A 51 -14.95 -5.74 15.63
C PHE A 51 -14.71 -7.24 15.55
N GLY A 52 -15.60 -7.99 14.86
CA GLY A 52 -15.48 -9.44 14.72
C GLY A 52 -14.25 -9.85 13.93
N GLY A 53 -14.01 -9.18 12.81
CA GLY A 53 -12.82 -9.41 12.00
C GLY A 53 -11.52 -9.01 12.73
N ARG A 54 -11.54 -7.98 13.58
CA ARG A 54 -10.40 -7.60 14.44
C ARG A 54 -10.07 -8.65 15.51
N ILE A 55 -11.08 -9.29 16.10
CA ILE A 55 -10.89 -10.40 17.06
C ILE A 55 -10.36 -11.63 16.34
N LYS A 56 -10.98 -12.01 15.22
CA LYS A 56 -10.54 -13.14 14.40
C LYS A 56 -9.09 -12.97 13.93
N ALA A 57 -8.73 -11.79 13.44
CA ALA A 57 -7.36 -11.50 12.99
C ALA A 57 -6.34 -11.51 14.14
N ALA A 58 -6.76 -11.13 15.36
CA ALA A 58 -5.90 -11.23 16.55
C ALA A 58 -5.65 -12.68 16.95
N ILE A 59 -6.71 -13.50 17.01
CA ILE A 59 -6.63 -14.93 17.34
C ILE A 59 -5.75 -15.67 16.32
N GLU A 60 -5.92 -15.37 15.03
CA GLU A 60 -5.19 -16.03 13.94
C GLU A 60 -3.76 -15.47 13.73
N GLY A 61 -3.29 -14.55 14.58
CA GLY A 61 -1.96 -13.94 14.46
C GLY A 61 -1.76 -13.11 13.19
N ARG A 62 -2.85 -12.76 12.48
CA ARG A 62 -2.86 -11.94 11.25
C ARG A 62 -2.87 -10.45 11.53
N ARG A 63 -2.97 -10.06 12.79
CA ARG A 63 -2.95 -8.67 13.20
C ARG A 63 -1.51 -8.18 13.13
N ASN A 64 -1.19 -7.37 12.13
CA ASN A 64 0.10 -6.67 12.00
C ASN A 64 0.20 -5.57 13.08
N VAL A 65 0.20 -5.95 14.37
CA VAL A 65 0.39 -5.02 15.49
C VAL A 65 1.82 -4.47 15.38
N GLY A 66 1.97 -3.18 15.08
CA GLY A 66 3.27 -2.55 14.82
C GLY A 66 3.74 -2.58 13.36
N GLY A 67 2.89 -3.00 12.41
CA GLY A 67 3.21 -2.89 10.98
C GLY A 67 3.30 -1.43 10.55
N THR A 68 4.39 -1.06 9.89
CA THR A 68 4.55 0.28 9.30
C THR A 68 3.71 0.36 8.02
N LEU A 69 2.83 1.35 7.93
CA LEU A 69 2.07 1.66 6.73
C LEU A 69 2.86 2.65 5.87
N LEU A 70 2.94 2.40 4.57
CA LEU A 70 3.27 3.43 3.59
C LEU A 70 2.01 3.81 2.83
N ALA A 71 1.69 5.11 2.80
CA ALA A 71 0.60 5.67 1.99
C ALA A 71 1.13 6.85 1.17
N LEU A 72 0.89 6.80 -0.13
CA LEU A 72 1.35 7.77 -1.11
C LEU A 72 0.15 8.31 -1.87
N ALA A 73 0.00 9.63 -1.91
CA ALA A 73 -1.07 10.29 -2.64
C ALA A 73 -0.50 11.01 -3.87
N VAL A 74 -1.12 10.77 -5.02
CA VAL A 74 -0.77 11.42 -6.28
C VAL A 74 -1.93 12.32 -6.69
N ALA A 75 -1.64 13.62 -6.74
CA ALA A 75 -2.54 14.66 -7.20
C ALA A 75 -2.06 15.23 -8.55
N ASN A 76 -2.89 16.08 -9.16
CA ASN A 76 -2.60 16.77 -10.42
C ASN A 76 -2.30 15.81 -11.57
N VAL A 77 -3.11 14.76 -11.70
CA VAL A 77 -3.10 13.79 -12.78
C VAL A 77 -4.55 13.49 -13.16
N ASN A 78 -4.80 13.19 -14.43
CA ASN A 78 -6.16 13.08 -14.96
C ASN A 78 -6.67 11.63 -14.98
N THR A 79 -5.77 10.65 -14.87
CA THR A 79 -6.12 9.23 -14.95
C THR A 79 -5.38 8.40 -13.92
N MET A 80 -5.96 7.26 -13.55
CA MET A 80 -5.30 6.26 -12.72
C MET A 80 -3.99 5.76 -13.34
N GLN A 81 -3.92 5.60 -14.67
CA GLN A 81 -2.69 5.15 -15.34
C GLN A 81 -1.56 6.18 -15.18
N GLU A 82 -1.85 7.46 -15.36
CA GLU A 82 -0.89 8.55 -15.13
C GLU A 82 -0.41 8.57 -13.67
N ALA A 83 -1.33 8.31 -12.72
CA ALA A 83 -0.99 8.19 -11.31
C ALA A 83 -0.06 6.99 -11.02
N ILE A 84 -0.32 5.84 -11.65
CA ILE A 84 0.49 4.62 -11.55
C ILE A 84 1.90 4.86 -12.11
N ASP A 85 2.01 5.47 -13.29
CA ASP A 85 3.30 5.74 -13.92
C ASP A 85 4.14 6.70 -13.05
N LYS A 86 3.49 7.72 -12.48
CA LYS A 86 4.11 8.66 -11.54
C LYS A 86 4.54 7.96 -10.25
N LEU A 87 3.73 7.04 -9.72
CA LEU A 87 4.10 6.21 -8.58
C LEU A 87 5.35 5.37 -8.89
N HIS A 88 5.38 4.66 -10.02
CA HIS A 88 6.53 3.85 -10.42
C HIS A 88 7.83 4.67 -10.48
N SER A 89 7.78 5.85 -11.09
CA SER A 89 8.91 6.77 -11.18
C SER A 89 9.35 7.27 -9.80
N GLN A 90 8.41 7.77 -8.99
CA GLN A 90 8.74 8.38 -7.70
C GLN A 90 9.16 7.34 -6.64
N ALA A 91 8.57 6.15 -6.65
CA ALA A 91 8.94 5.09 -5.72
C ALA A 91 10.40 4.69 -5.90
N ASN A 92 10.87 4.50 -7.14
CA ASN A 92 12.26 4.15 -7.41
C ASN A 92 13.24 5.30 -7.14
N ASN A 93 12.81 6.55 -7.27
CA ASN A 93 13.66 7.71 -7.02
C ASN A 93 13.76 8.10 -5.53
N ARG A 94 12.74 7.80 -4.73
CA ARG A 94 12.61 8.32 -3.35
C ARG A 94 12.66 7.27 -2.27
N ILE A 95 12.45 6.01 -2.62
CA ILE A 95 12.40 4.92 -1.64
C ILE A 95 13.67 4.11 -1.78
N THR A 96 14.53 4.21 -0.77
CA THR A 96 15.72 3.38 -0.63
C THR A 96 15.44 2.29 0.38
N LEU A 97 15.68 1.04 -0.01
CA LEU A 97 15.67 -0.08 0.92
C LEU A 97 16.98 -0.06 1.70
N ILE A 98 16.89 0.03 3.03
CA ILE A 98 18.02 -0.13 3.94
C ILE A 98 17.96 -1.57 4.43
N GLU A 99 19.02 -2.34 4.18
CA GLU A 99 19.16 -3.74 4.64
C GLU A 99 19.66 -3.80 6.09
#